data_AF-A0A1B7W6Z0-F1
#
_entry.id   AF-A0A1B7W6Z0-F1
#
_cell.length_a   1.000
_cell.length_b   1.000
_cell.length_c   1.000
_cell.angle_alpha   90.00
_cell.angle_beta   90.00
_cell.angle_gamma   90.00
#
_symmetry.space_group_name_H-M   'P 1'
#
loop_
_entity.id
_entity.type
_entity.pdbx_description
1 polymer ?
#
loop_
_entity_poly.entity_id
_entity_poly.type
_entity_poly.pdbx_seq_one_letter_code
_entity_poly.pdbx_strand_id
1 'polypeptide(L)'
;QLVADVYLRELLTLQQRAGSLPGSTETAVATRASGDFMGELGEGVEALRKAIDEAQSAMGLRGHTVENEAKVRRASETTNRRWNRLTELIARLKEAAGLDVRGQADLDKRIEVMSGEIALTRESRDKWMSRYTAGERTRRLASHLARLGRVERMSRMHLDEAENVGRALPEDMIREGTDFANELSAQRSSCRDEGARLMAAYPEDASRIDDITNRVAEACSVAIM
;
A
#
# COMPACT_ATOMS: atom_id res chain seq x y z
N GLN A 1 -16.94 18.07 24.66
CA GLN A 1 -17.74 19.29 24.88
C GLN A 1 -18.23 19.91 23.57
N LEU A 2 -17.40 20.04 22.52
CA LEU A 2 -17.82 20.59 21.21
C LEU A 2 -19.04 19.93 20.53
N VAL A 3 -19.22 18.60 20.65
CA VAL A 3 -20.34 17.89 20.00
C VAL A 3 -21.69 18.19 20.67
N ALA A 4 -21.69 18.37 21.99
CA ALA A 4 -22.89 18.72 22.75
C ALA A 4 -23.33 20.17 22.44
N ASP A 5 -22.37 21.08 22.24
CA ASP A 5 -22.66 22.47 21.88
C ASP A 5 -23.21 22.60 20.45
N VAL A 6 -22.74 21.78 19.51
CA VAL A 6 -23.31 21.70 18.15
C VAL A 6 -24.72 21.13 18.17
N TYR A 7 -24.96 20.08 18.96
CA TYR A 7 -26.27 19.44 19.10
C TYR A 7 -27.29 20.39 19.74
N LEU A 8 -26.89 21.15 20.77
CA LEU A 8 -27.73 22.14 21.43
C LEU A 8 -28.04 23.33 20.50
N ARG A 9 -27.07 23.75 19.67
CA ARG A 9 -27.25 24.83 18.69
C ARG A 9 -28.23 24.41 17.59
N GLU A 10 -28.10 23.20 17.04
CA GLU A 10 -29.03 22.65 16.05
C GLU A 10 -30.45 22.52 16.63
N LEU A 11 -30.59 21.99 17.86
CA LEU A 11 -31.87 21.88 18.57
C LEU A 11 -32.54 23.24 18.81
N LEU A 12 -31.79 24.24 19.27
CA LEU A 12 -32.33 25.59 19.50
C LEU A 12 -32.71 26.30 18.20
N THR A 13 -31.99 26.03 17.11
CA THR A 13 -32.31 26.56 15.77
C THR A 13 -33.59 25.93 15.23
N LEU A 14 -33.82 24.64 15.52
CA LEU A 14 -35.06 23.93 15.20
C LEU A 14 -36.24 24.43 16.06
N GLN A 15 -36.00 24.73 17.33
CA GLN A 15 -37.02 25.23 18.26
C GLN A 15 -37.45 26.67 17.95
N GLN A 16 -36.51 27.54 17.55
CA GLN A 16 -36.82 28.89 17.05
C GLN A 16 -37.60 28.86 15.73
N ARG A 17 -37.34 27.87 14.86
CA ARG A 17 -38.13 27.64 13.63
C ARG A 17 -39.51 27.06 13.90
N ALA A 18 -39.72 26.40 15.04
CA ALA A 18 -41.02 25.87 15.48
C ALA A 18 -41.94 26.94 16.09
N GLY A 19 -41.42 28.15 16.38
CA GLY A 19 -42.16 29.25 16.97
C GLY A 19 -43.04 30.03 16.00
N SER A 20 -43.95 29.38 15.27
CA SER A 20 -45.27 29.93 14.86
C SER A 20 -46.08 28.96 13.98
N LEU A 21 -47.08 28.34 14.63
CA LEU A 21 -48.44 28.03 14.15
C LEU A 21 -48.66 26.92 13.09
N PRO A 22 -49.90 26.37 13.03
CA PRO A 22 -50.14 24.94 13.02
C PRO A 22 -50.57 24.41 11.65
N GLY A 23 -50.29 23.13 11.44
CA GLY A 23 -50.85 22.33 10.36
C GLY A 23 -49.81 21.87 9.36
N SER A 24 -49.55 20.57 9.33
CA SER A 24 -49.06 19.85 8.14
C SER A 24 -47.59 20.07 7.70
N THR A 25 -46.64 20.35 8.59
CA THR A 25 -45.21 20.44 8.21
C THR A 25 -44.34 19.26 8.65
N GLU A 26 -44.71 18.49 9.68
CA GLU A 26 -43.88 17.35 10.14
C GLU A 26 -43.72 16.27 9.07
N THR A 27 -44.78 15.93 8.34
CA THR A 27 -44.72 14.98 7.21
C THR A 27 -43.90 15.53 6.05
N ALA A 28 -44.03 16.82 5.72
CA ALA A 28 -43.27 17.43 4.62
C ALA A 28 -41.77 17.56 4.92
N VAL A 29 -41.41 17.85 6.18
CA VAL A 29 -40.01 17.94 6.64
C VAL A 29 -39.36 16.56 6.75
N ALA A 30 -40.07 15.56 7.28
CA ALA A 30 -39.61 14.17 7.28
C ALA A 30 -39.43 13.61 5.85
N THR A 31 -40.30 14.01 4.91
CA THR A 31 -40.20 13.59 3.50
C THR A 31 -38.99 14.24 2.79
N ARG A 32 -38.67 15.51 3.08
CA ARG A 32 -37.46 16.17 2.56
C ARG A 32 -36.17 15.56 3.10
N ALA A 33 -36.09 15.36 4.42
CA ALA A 33 -34.92 14.73 5.05
C ALA A 33 -34.69 13.30 4.55
N SER A 34 -35.76 12.54 4.29
CA SER A 34 -35.71 11.21 3.68
C SER A 34 -35.24 11.25 2.21
N GLY A 35 -35.69 12.25 1.43
CA GLY A 35 -35.27 12.45 0.04
C GLY A 35 -33.78 12.78 -0.10
N ASP A 36 -33.26 13.67 0.75
CA ASP A 36 -31.84 14.05 0.76
C ASP A 36 -30.94 12.86 1.14
N PHE A 37 -31.36 12.05 2.12
CA PHE A 37 -30.62 10.87 2.56
C PHE A 37 -30.58 9.74 1.52
N MET A 38 -31.69 9.52 0.81
CA MET A 38 -31.73 8.56 -0.31
C MET A 38 -30.87 9.01 -1.49
N GLY A 39 -30.76 10.34 -1.71
CA GLY A 39 -29.81 10.92 -2.65
C GLY A 39 -28.35 10.63 -2.28
N GLU A 40 -27.96 10.90 -1.03
CA GLU A 40 -26.61 10.59 -0.53
C GLU A 40 -26.26 9.10 -0.61
N LEU A 41 -27.22 8.22 -0.36
CA LEU A 41 -27.02 6.78 -0.49
C LEU A 41 -26.81 6.37 -1.95
N GLY A 42 -27.60 6.94 -2.87
CA GLY A 42 -27.42 6.74 -4.32
C GLY A 42 -26.03 7.16 -4.80
N GLU A 43 -25.58 8.35 -4.39
CA GLU A 43 -24.23 8.84 -4.70
C GLU A 43 -23.13 7.96 -4.09
N GLY A 44 -23.32 7.50 -2.86
CA GLY A 44 -22.38 6.60 -2.18
C GLY A 44 -22.23 5.26 -2.90
N VAL A 45 -23.33 4.69 -3.43
CA VAL A 45 -23.32 3.45 -4.21
C VAL A 45 -22.57 3.63 -5.53
N GLU A 46 -22.88 4.68 -6.29
CA GLU A 46 -22.19 4.94 -7.57
C GLU A 46 -20.70 5.24 -7.37
N ALA A 47 -20.37 5.99 -6.33
CA ALA A 47 -18.98 6.24 -5.94
C ALA A 47 -18.27 4.92 -5.58
N LEU A 48 -18.92 4.00 -4.87
CA LEU A 48 -18.33 2.72 -4.55
C LEU A 48 -18.08 1.88 -5.80
N ARG A 49 -19.06 1.78 -6.69
CA ARG A 49 -18.94 1.04 -7.96
C ARG A 49 -17.76 1.53 -8.79
N LYS A 50 -17.64 2.84 -8.98
CA LYS A 50 -16.50 3.42 -9.68
C LYS A 50 -15.16 3.05 -9.03
N ALA A 51 -15.08 3.03 -7.70
CA ALA A 51 -13.86 2.63 -7.01
C ALA A 51 -13.56 1.12 -7.13
N ILE A 52 -14.58 0.27 -7.20
CA ILE A 52 -14.42 -1.16 -7.52
C ILE A 52 -13.84 -1.31 -8.93
N ASP A 53 -14.42 -0.64 -9.93
CA ASP A 53 -13.95 -0.69 -11.32
C ASP A 53 -12.51 -0.18 -11.47
N GLU A 54 -12.15 0.90 -10.78
CA GLU A 54 -10.79 1.42 -10.72
C GLU A 54 -9.82 0.41 -10.10
N ALA A 55 -10.20 -0.25 -9.01
CA ALA A 55 -9.38 -1.28 -8.38
C ALA A 55 -9.20 -2.50 -9.28
N GLN A 56 -10.28 -2.98 -9.92
CA GLN A 56 -10.23 -4.09 -10.87
C GLN A 56 -9.38 -3.74 -12.10
N SER A 57 -9.51 -2.52 -12.62
CA SER A 57 -8.69 -2.03 -13.74
C SER A 57 -7.21 -1.97 -13.37
N ALA A 58 -6.88 -1.49 -12.17
CA ALA A 58 -5.51 -1.46 -11.67
C ALA A 58 -4.92 -2.88 -11.53
N MET A 59 -5.71 -3.85 -11.06
CA MET A 59 -5.30 -5.25 -10.99
C MET A 59 -5.18 -5.92 -12.36
N GLY A 60 -5.92 -5.43 -13.36
CA GLY A 60 -5.84 -5.85 -14.76
C GLY A 60 -4.62 -5.33 -15.52
N LEU A 61 -3.86 -4.38 -14.95
CA LEU A 61 -2.64 -3.89 -15.57
C LEU A 61 -1.63 -5.03 -15.75
N ARG A 62 -0.99 -5.06 -16.94
CA ARG A 62 0.06 -6.05 -17.21
C ARG A 62 1.30 -5.76 -16.36
N GLY A 63 1.82 -6.83 -15.75
CA GLY A 63 3.07 -6.80 -15.00
C GLY A 63 2.89 -6.42 -13.54
N HIS A 64 3.68 -7.07 -12.67
CA HIS A 64 3.68 -6.83 -11.24
C HIS A 64 4.86 -5.91 -10.87
N THR A 65 4.79 -4.65 -11.27
CA THR A 65 5.83 -3.62 -11.02
C THR A 65 5.52 -2.82 -9.76
N VAL A 66 6.53 -2.11 -9.21
CA VAL A 66 6.37 -1.22 -8.05
C VAL A 66 5.33 -0.12 -8.33
N GLU A 67 5.29 0.41 -9.55
CA GLU A 67 4.32 1.42 -9.95
C GLU A 67 2.89 0.87 -9.96
N ASN A 68 2.69 -0.32 -10.54
CA ASN A 68 1.39 -0.98 -10.58
C ASN A 68 0.92 -1.37 -9.18
N GLU A 69 1.85 -1.79 -8.32
CA GLU A 69 1.58 -2.08 -6.91
C GLU A 69 1.02 -0.86 -6.20
N ALA A 70 1.67 0.31 -6.35
CA ALA A 70 1.17 1.55 -5.76
C ALA A 70 -0.21 1.98 -6.32
N LYS A 71 -0.54 1.64 -7.57
CA LYS A 71 -1.88 1.87 -8.15
C LYS A 71 -2.92 0.93 -7.54
N VAL A 72 -2.62 -0.38 -7.48
CA VAL A 72 -3.50 -1.41 -6.89
C VAL A 72 -3.78 -1.11 -5.42
N ARG A 73 -2.75 -0.76 -4.64
CA ARG A 73 -2.88 -0.39 -3.22
C ARG A 73 -3.82 0.81 -3.04
N ARG A 74 -3.56 1.92 -3.74
CA ARG A 74 -4.34 3.16 -3.63
C ARG A 74 -5.80 2.97 -4.04
N ALA A 75 -6.05 2.26 -5.14
CA ALA A 75 -7.40 1.98 -5.60
C ALA A 75 -8.16 1.13 -4.56
N SER A 76 -7.53 0.05 -4.06
CA SER A 76 -8.13 -0.83 -3.05
C SER A 76 -8.41 -0.12 -1.72
N GLU A 77 -7.52 0.77 -1.28
CA GLU A 77 -7.75 1.62 -0.10
C GLU A 77 -8.95 2.55 -0.30
N THR A 78 -9.08 3.13 -1.49
CA THR A 78 -10.21 4.01 -1.83
C THR A 78 -11.53 3.23 -1.79
N THR A 79 -11.55 2.03 -2.38
CA THR A 79 -12.69 1.10 -2.32
C THR A 79 -13.07 0.78 -0.87
N ASN A 80 -12.10 0.46 -0.01
CA ASN A 80 -12.34 0.18 1.41
C ASN A 80 -12.90 1.40 2.16
N ARG A 81 -12.35 2.60 1.95
CA ARG A 81 -12.86 3.82 2.59
C ARG A 81 -14.30 4.11 2.18
N ARG A 82 -14.62 3.96 0.89
CA ARG A 82 -15.98 4.19 0.37
C ARG A 82 -16.96 3.15 0.89
N TRP A 83 -16.55 1.88 0.96
CA TRP A 83 -17.36 0.83 1.56
C TRP A 83 -17.70 1.13 3.02
N ASN A 84 -16.71 1.48 3.83
CA ASN A 84 -16.91 1.78 5.25
C ASN A 84 -17.88 2.97 5.44
N ARG A 85 -17.70 4.05 4.65
CA ARG A 85 -18.59 5.21 4.69
C ARG A 85 -20.03 4.83 4.32
N LEU A 86 -20.20 4.00 3.29
CA LEU A 86 -21.53 3.55 2.86
C LEU A 86 -22.20 2.68 3.92
N THR A 87 -21.46 1.74 4.53
CA THR A 87 -22.00 0.90 5.61
C THR A 87 -22.38 1.71 6.84
N GLU A 88 -21.62 2.77 7.18
CA GLU A 88 -21.96 3.68 8.26
C GLU A 88 -23.25 4.47 7.97
N LEU A 89 -23.40 5.00 6.75
CA LEU A 89 -24.62 5.71 6.33
C LEU A 89 -25.85 4.80 6.41
N ILE A 90 -25.70 3.55 5.98
CA ILE A 90 -26.76 2.54 6.01
C ILE A 90 -27.13 2.15 7.43
N ALA A 91 -26.15 1.99 8.33
CA ALA A 91 -26.42 1.71 9.73
C ALA A 91 -27.25 2.85 10.37
N ARG A 92 -26.87 4.11 10.13
CA ARG A 92 -27.62 5.28 10.61
C ARG A 92 -29.05 5.34 10.07
N LEU A 93 -29.25 4.97 8.81
CA LEU A 93 -30.60 4.87 8.23
C LEU A 93 -31.45 3.82 8.93
N LYS A 94 -30.91 2.63 9.17
CA LYS A 94 -31.63 1.55 9.85
C LYS A 94 -32.02 1.95 11.28
N GLU A 95 -31.16 2.69 11.97
CA GLU A 95 -31.45 3.24 13.30
C GLU A 95 -32.54 4.32 13.26
N ALA A 96 -32.50 5.23 12.28
CA ALA A 96 -33.42 6.36 12.19
C ALA A 96 -34.82 5.97 11.68
N ALA A 97 -34.92 4.99 10.79
CA ALA A 97 -36.14 4.70 10.06
C ALA A 97 -37.05 3.66 10.75
N GLY A 98 -36.55 2.93 11.75
CA GLY A 98 -37.22 1.76 12.33
C GLY A 98 -37.21 0.57 11.37
N LEU A 99 -37.47 -0.64 11.88
CA LEU A 99 -37.23 -1.92 11.19
C LEU A 99 -38.10 -2.21 9.94
N ASP A 100 -39.07 -1.37 9.60
CA ASP A 100 -40.09 -1.69 8.58
C ASP A 100 -40.39 -0.52 7.64
N VAL A 101 -39.38 -0.12 6.85
CA VAL A 101 -39.56 0.89 5.80
C VAL A 101 -39.69 0.23 4.43
N ARG A 102 -40.75 0.60 3.68
CA ARG A 102 -40.92 0.22 2.27
C ARG A 102 -39.65 0.54 1.48
N GLY A 103 -39.00 -0.48 0.93
CA GLY A 103 -37.73 -0.36 0.19
C GLY A 103 -36.50 -0.94 0.92
N GLN A 104 -36.62 -1.30 2.20
CA GLN A 104 -35.53 -1.89 2.97
C GLN A 104 -35.03 -3.22 2.40
N ALA A 105 -35.92 -4.07 1.90
CA ALA A 105 -35.53 -5.33 1.25
C ALA A 105 -34.71 -5.13 -0.04
N ASP A 106 -34.99 -4.07 -0.81
CA ASP A 106 -34.21 -3.74 -2.00
C ASP A 106 -32.83 -3.18 -1.63
N LEU A 107 -32.78 -2.30 -0.62
CA LEU A 107 -31.54 -1.80 -0.02
C LEU A 107 -30.67 -2.94 0.52
N ASP A 108 -31.24 -3.86 1.29
CA ASP A 108 -30.54 -5.02 1.86
C ASP A 108 -29.98 -5.93 0.76
N LYS A 109 -30.75 -6.18 -0.31
CA LYS A 109 -30.26 -6.94 -1.46
C LYS A 109 -29.11 -6.23 -2.18
N ARG A 110 -29.19 -4.91 -2.36
CA ARG A 110 -28.10 -4.13 -2.98
C ARG A 110 -26.83 -4.16 -2.12
N ILE A 111 -26.99 -4.08 -0.79
CA ILE A 111 -25.87 -4.21 0.17
C ILE A 111 -25.22 -5.58 0.07
N GLU A 112 -26.02 -6.65 0.01
CA GLU A 112 -25.53 -8.01 -0.11
C GLU A 112 -24.68 -8.18 -1.38
N VAL A 113 -25.18 -7.71 -2.52
CA VAL A 113 -24.46 -7.74 -3.81
C VAL A 113 -23.14 -6.95 -3.71
N MET A 114 -23.18 -5.72 -3.21
CA MET A 114 -21.97 -4.90 -3.08
C MET A 114 -20.96 -5.51 -2.10
N SER A 115 -21.43 -6.09 -1.00
CA SER A 115 -20.55 -6.81 -0.06
C SER A 115 -19.82 -7.96 -0.75
N GLY A 116 -20.52 -8.70 -1.61
CA GLY A 116 -19.93 -9.75 -2.44
C GLY A 116 -18.89 -9.22 -3.42
N GLU A 117 -19.19 -8.14 -4.14
CA GLU A 117 -18.26 -7.49 -5.08
C GLU A 117 -16.99 -6.97 -4.37
N ILE A 118 -17.16 -6.40 -3.18
CA ILE A 118 -16.04 -5.93 -2.35
C ILE A 118 -15.18 -7.10 -1.87
N ALA A 119 -15.81 -8.20 -1.44
CA ALA A 119 -15.09 -9.40 -1.04
C ALA A 119 -14.26 -9.98 -2.19
N LEU A 120 -14.84 -10.08 -3.39
CA LEU A 120 -14.14 -10.54 -4.60
C LEU A 120 -13.00 -9.60 -5.00
N THR A 121 -13.20 -8.29 -4.85
CA THR A 121 -12.17 -7.28 -5.14
C THR A 121 -11.00 -7.40 -4.16
N ARG A 122 -11.28 -7.63 -2.88
CA ARG A 122 -10.25 -7.88 -1.85
C ARG A 122 -9.47 -9.17 -2.12
N GLU A 123 -10.17 -10.25 -2.43
CA GLU A 123 -9.53 -11.53 -2.76
C GLU A 123 -8.63 -11.40 -4.01
N SER A 124 -9.12 -10.72 -5.05
CA SER A 124 -8.35 -10.44 -6.26
C SER A 124 -7.10 -9.61 -5.95
N ARG A 125 -7.23 -8.62 -5.05
CA ARG A 125 -6.09 -7.81 -4.60
C ARG A 125 -5.08 -8.66 -3.87
N ASP A 126 -5.50 -9.53 -2.96
CA ASP A 126 -4.58 -10.35 -2.18
C ASP A 126 -3.83 -11.35 -3.09
N LYS A 127 -4.51 -11.95 -4.07
CA LYS A 127 -3.87 -12.76 -5.12
C LYS A 127 -2.85 -11.96 -5.94
N TRP A 128 -3.20 -10.73 -6.34
CA TRP A 128 -2.31 -9.85 -7.10
C TRP A 128 -1.08 -9.47 -6.27
N MET A 129 -1.26 -9.08 -5.00
CA MET A 129 -0.18 -8.70 -4.09
C MET A 129 0.76 -9.88 -3.78
N SER A 130 0.21 -11.09 -3.66
CA SER A 130 1.02 -12.31 -3.50
C SER A 130 1.94 -12.53 -4.71
N ARG A 131 1.41 -12.42 -5.93
CA ARG A 131 2.21 -12.54 -7.17
C ARG A 131 3.26 -11.43 -7.29
N TYR A 132 2.89 -10.20 -6.95
CA TYR A 132 3.85 -9.10 -6.89
C TYR A 132 4.99 -9.38 -5.93
N THR A 133 4.67 -9.80 -4.71
CA THR A 133 5.66 -10.09 -3.66
C THR A 133 6.60 -11.21 -4.07
N ALA A 134 6.08 -12.30 -4.66
CA ALA A 134 6.90 -13.39 -5.19
C ALA A 134 7.82 -12.95 -6.34
N GLY A 135 7.32 -12.11 -7.25
CA GLY A 135 8.11 -11.55 -8.35
C GLY A 135 9.18 -10.56 -7.88
N GLU A 136 8.87 -9.72 -6.90
CA GLU A 136 9.80 -8.77 -6.29
C GLU A 136 10.89 -9.50 -5.50
N ARG A 137 10.52 -10.52 -4.71
CA ARG A 137 11.44 -11.43 -4.02
C ARG A 137 12.47 -12.02 -4.99
N THR A 138 12.00 -12.56 -6.12
CA THR A 138 12.89 -13.15 -7.14
C THR A 138 13.84 -12.10 -7.75
N ARG A 139 13.33 -10.91 -8.09
CA ARG A 139 14.14 -9.81 -8.66
C ARG A 139 15.21 -9.33 -7.69
N ARG A 140 14.87 -9.18 -6.41
CA ARG A 140 15.82 -8.72 -5.38
C ARG A 140 16.90 -9.75 -5.09
N LEU A 141 16.56 -11.02 -4.99
CA LEU A 141 17.56 -12.10 -4.87
C LEU A 141 18.52 -12.14 -6.07
N ALA A 142 18.00 -12.02 -7.29
CA ALA A 142 18.82 -11.96 -8.49
C ALA A 142 19.76 -10.74 -8.49
N SER A 143 19.29 -9.58 -8.03
CA SER A 143 20.11 -8.37 -7.89
C SER A 143 21.26 -8.55 -6.89
N HIS A 144 20.99 -9.19 -5.74
CA HIS A 144 22.03 -9.52 -4.75
C HIS A 144 23.07 -10.48 -5.29
N LEU A 145 22.66 -11.54 -6.00
CA LEU A 145 23.58 -12.46 -6.66
C LEU A 145 24.41 -11.77 -7.75
N ALA A 146 23.80 -10.88 -8.53
CA ALA A 146 24.52 -10.11 -9.54
C ALA A 146 25.55 -9.15 -8.91
N ARG A 147 25.26 -8.61 -7.71
CA ARG A 147 26.20 -7.78 -6.95
C ARG A 147 27.40 -8.60 -6.46
N LEU A 148 27.17 -9.80 -5.92
CA LEU A 148 28.25 -10.72 -5.55
C LEU A 148 29.17 -10.99 -6.75
N GLY A 149 28.61 -11.36 -7.91
CA GLY A 149 29.41 -11.61 -9.10
C GLY A 149 30.19 -10.38 -9.61
N ARG A 150 29.71 -9.14 -9.37
CA ARG A 150 30.48 -7.93 -9.69
C ARG A 150 31.68 -7.77 -8.76
N VAL A 151 31.49 -7.93 -7.45
CA VAL A 151 32.56 -7.82 -6.44
C VAL A 151 33.64 -8.88 -6.70
N GLU A 152 33.25 -10.12 -6.98
CA GLU A 152 34.19 -11.20 -7.31
C GLU A 152 35.03 -10.89 -8.56
N ARG A 153 34.41 -10.30 -9.60
CA ARG A 153 35.14 -9.89 -10.82
C ARG A 153 36.09 -8.72 -10.59
N MET A 154 35.65 -7.68 -9.86
CA MET A 154 36.52 -6.55 -9.51
C MET A 154 37.72 -7.02 -8.70
N SER A 155 37.49 -7.85 -7.68
CA SER A 155 38.55 -8.39 -6.84
C SER A 155 39.57 -9.18 -7.64
N ARG A 156 39.12 -10.02 -8.58
CA ARG A 156 40.02 -10.77 -9.47
C ARG A 156 40.83 -9.86 -10.39
N MET A 157 40.19 -8.84 -10.99
CA MET A 157 40.87 -7.88 -11.86
C MET A 157 41.99 -7.14 -11.12
N HIS A 158 41.73 -6.65 -9.91
CA HIS A 158 42.75 -5.95 -9.13
C HIS A 158 43.89 -6.87 -8.67
N LEU A 159 43.60 -8.13 -8.34
CA LEU A 159 44.65 -9.11 -8.03
C LEU A 159 45.50 -9.42 -9.28
N ASP A 160 44.87 -9.63 -10.44
CA ASP A 160 45.58 -9.86 -11.71
C ASP A 160 46.42 -8.63 -12.11
N GLU A 161 45.92 -7.41 -11.91
CA GLU A 161 46.68 -6.18 -12.12
C GLU A 161 47.86 -6.07 -11.16
N ALA A 162 47.65 -6.29 -9.86
CA ALA A 162 48.73 -6.28 -8.87
C ALA A 162 49.83 -7.32 -9.17
N GLU A 163 49.47 -8.50 -9.67
CA GLU A 163 50.42 -9.54 -10.07
C GLU A 163 51.17 -9.19 -11.37
N ASN A 164 50.57 -8.42 -12.27
CA ASN A 164 51.15 -8.06 -13.58
C ASN A 164 51.87 -6.70 -13.62
N VAL A 165 51.76 -5.88 -12.57
CA VAL A 165 52.33 -4.52 -12.54
C VAL A 165 53.77 -4.53 -12.04
N GLY A 166 54.69 -4.76 -12.97
CA GLY A 166 56.10 -4.39 -12.83
C GLY A 166 56.40 -2.94 -13.23
N ARG A 167 55.40 -2.02 -13.28
CA ARG A 167 55.54 -0.70 -13.96
C ARG A 167 54.83 0.51 -13.32
N ALA A 168 54.21 0.42 -12.14
CA ALA A 168 53.62 1.60 -11.48
C ALA A 168 54.59 2.17 -10.42
N LEU A 169 54.58 3.49 -10.25
CA LEU A 169 55.32 4.13 -9.15
C LEU A 169 54.70 3.72 -7.81
N PRO A 170 55.48 3.56 -6.73
CA PRO A 170 54.96 3.13 -5.43
C PRO A 170 53.82 4.02 -4.90
N GLU A 171 53.86 5.32 -5.17
CA GLU A 171 52.83 6.28 -4.76
C GLU A 171 51.50 6.05 -5.48
N ASP A 172 51.53 5.71 -6.77
CA ASP A 172 50.33 5.39 -7.56
C ASP A 172 49.70 4.08 -7.09
N MET A 173 50.52 3.07 -6.77
CA MET A 173 50.04 1.80 -6.21
C MET A 173 49.36 1.97 -4.85
N ILE A 174 49.92 2.82 -3.97
CA ILE A 174 49.32 3.12 -2.66
C ILE A 174 47.99 3.85 -2.82
N ARG A 175 47.91 4.82 -3.74
CA ARG A 175 46.68 5.55 -4.03
C ARG A 175 45.59 4.63 -4.59
N GLU A 176 45.91 3.84 -5.61
CA GLU A 176 44.96 2.92 -6.25
C GLU A 176 44.50 1.82 -5.29
N GLY A 177 45.40 1.27 -4.48
CA GLY A 177 45.04 0.31 -3.42
C GLY A 177 44.11 0.92 -2.38
N THR A 178 44.32 2.20 -2.02
CA THR A 178 43.46 2.92 -1.07
C THR A 178 42.08 3.18 -1.66
N ASP A 179 42.00 3.62 -2.92
CA ASP A 179 40.74 3.86 -3.63
C ASP A 179 39.92 2.56 -3.75
N PHE A 180 40.59 1.45 -4.09
CA PHE A 180 39.98 0.13 -4.18
C PHE A 180 39.47 -0.36 -2.81
N ALA A 181 40.28 -0.23 -1.75
CA ALA A 181 39.88 -0.62 -0.41
C ALA A 181 38.68 0.19 0.12
N ASN A 182 38.63 1.48 -0.22
CA ASN A 182 37.48 2.34 0.09
C ASN A 182 36.23 1.91 -0.67
N GLU A 183 36.35 1.58 -1.96
CA GLU A 183 35.23 1.09 -2.76
C GLU A 183 34.68 -0.24 -2.23
N LEU A 184 35.55 -1.20 -1.92
CA LEU A 184 35.14 -2.48 -1.32
C LEU A 184 34.51 -2.31 0.06
N SER A 185 35.03 -1.40 0.88
CA SER A 185 34.45 -1.06 2.19
C SER A 185 33.04 -0.48 2.03
N ALA A 186 32.83 0.40 1.06
CA ALA A 186 31.53 0.97 0.74
C ALA A 186 30.56 -0.11 0.22
N GLN A 187 31.01 -0.99 -0.67
CA GLN A 187 30.21 -2.13 -1.16
C GLN A 187 29.79 -3.06 -0.02
N ARG A 188 30.71 -3.37 0.91
CA ARG A 188 30.43 -4.20 2.08
C ARG A 188 29.38 -3.59 2.99
N SER A 189 29.54 -2.30 3.34
CA SER A 189 28.56 -1.60 4.19
C SER A 189 27.19 -1.56 3.52
N SER A 190 27.14 -1.13 2.26
CA SER A 190 25.89 -1.05 1.50
C SER A 190 25.23 -2.42 1.30
N CYS A 191 25.99 -3.50 1.16
CA CYS A 191 25.44 -4.85 1.07
C CYS A 191 24.83 -5.32 2.39
N ARG A 192 25.46 -5.01 3.53
CA ARG A 192 24.92 -5.33 4.86
C ARG A 192 23.64 -4.56 5.17
N ASP A 193 23.61 -3.26 4.88
CA ASP A 193 22.42 -2.43 5.09
C ASP A 193 21.24 -2.93 4.26
N GLU A 194 21.48 -3.26 2.99
CA GLU A 194 20.42 -3.80 2.13
C GLU A 194 20.03 -5.21 2.54
N GLY A 195 20.99 -6.08 2.88
CA GLY A 195 20.72 -7.42 3.40
C GLY A 195 19.82 -7.40 4.63
N ALA A 196 20.09 -6.52 5.60
CA ALA A 196 19.26 -6.33 6.79
C ALA A 196 17.83 -5.90 6.43
N ARG A 197 17.66 -4.96 5.50
CA ARG A 197 16.33 -4.54 5.01
C ARG A 197 15.58 -5.67 4.34
N LEU A 198 16.25 -6.50 3.54
CA LEU A 198 15.62 -7.62 2.86
C LEU A 198 15.25 -8.75 3.81
N MET A 199 16.09 -9.07 4.80
CA MET A 199 15.74 -10.05 5.83
C MET A 199 14.50 -9.64 6.63
N ALA A 200 14.36 -8.35 6.92
CA ALA A 200 13.16 -7.81 7.56
C ALA A 200 11.91 -7.88 6.65
N ALA A 201 12.09 -7.65 5.34
CA ALA A 201 11.01 -7.69 4.37
C ALA A 201 10.59 -9.11 3.94
N TYR A 202 11.52 -10.08 3.98
CA TYR A 202 11.34 -11.47 3.54
C TYR A 202 11.93 -12.46 4.56
N PRO A 203 11.28 -12.64 5.74
CA PRO A 203 11.80 -13.49 6.81
C PRO A 203 12.03 -14.95 6.38
N GLU A 204 11.21 -15.45 5.44
CA GLU A 204 11.32 -16.81 4.91
C GLU A 204 12.62 -17.08 4.13
N ASP A 205 13.28 -16.03 3.62
CA ASP A 205 14.56 -16.12 2.93
C ASP A 205 15.74 -15.63 3.77
N ALA A 206 15.50 -15.26 5.04
CA ALA A 206 16.48 -14.54 5.83
C ALA A 206 17.84 -15.25 5.87
N SER A 207 17.85 -16.58 6.09
CA SER A 207 19.08 -17.39 6.08
C SER A 207 19.83 -17.35 4.75
N ARG A 208 19.12 -17.37 3.62
CA ARG A 208 19.72 -17.32 2.29
C ARG A 208 20.26 -15.93 1.96
N ILE A 209 19.53 -14.89 2.36
CA ILE A 209 19.96 -13.49 2.20
C ILE A 209 21.19 -13.21 3.06
N ASP A 210 21.20 -13.71 4.30
CA ASP A 210 22.33 -13.61 5.22
C ASP A 210 23.57 -14.30 4.65
N ASP A 211 23.46 -15.54 4.16
CA ASP A 211 24.56 -16.27 3.51
C ASP A 211 25.16 -15.47 2.34
N ILE A 212 24.33 -14.97 1.42
CA ILE A 212 24.82 -14.17 0.28
C ILE A 212 25.48 -12.88 0.78
N THR A 213 24.89 -12.21 1.76
CA THR A 213 25.42 -10.95 2.32
C THR A 213 26.77 -11.17 2.99
N ASN A 214 26.91 -12.26 3.74
CA ASN A 214 28.16 -12.64 4.40
C ASN A 214 29.23 -13.01 3.38
N ARG A 215 28.89 -13.75 2.32
CA ARG A 215 29.81 -14.07 1.22
C ARG A 215 30.30 -12.82 0.48
N VAL A 216 29.43 -11.83 0.24
CA VAL A 216 29.85 -10.53 -0.32
C VAL A 216 30.80 -9.82 0.63
N ALA A 217 30.48 -9.80 1.93
CA ALA A 217 31.31 -9.13 2.93
C ALA A 217 32.68 -9.79 3.09
N GLU A 218 32.74 -11.12 3.00
CA GLU A 218 33.97 -11.91 3.00
C GLU A 218 34.81 -11.62 1.76
N ALA A 219 34.21 -11.66 0.56
CA ALA A 219 34.90 -11.31 -0.69
C ALA A 219 35.49 -9.90 -0.66
N CYS A 220 34.74 -8.91 -0.16
CA CYS A 220 35.25 -7.55 0.06
C CYS A 220 36.39 -7.50 1.08
N SER A 221 36.41 -8.37 2.09
CA SER A 221 37.44 -8.33 3.15
C SER A 221 38.73 -9.03 2.72
N VAL A 222 38.63 -10.13 1.96
CA VAL A 222 39.79 -10.83 1.38
C VAL A 222 40.53 -9.93 0.39
N ALA A 223 39.81 -9.12 -0.38
CA ALA A 223 40.43 -8.23 -1.36
C ALA A 223 41.02 -6.93 -0.77
N ILE A 224 40.83 -6.66 0.53
CA ILE A 224 41.44 -5.54 1.26
C ILE A 224 42.71 -5.96 2.02
N MET A 225 42.87 -7.25 2.35
CA MET A 225 44.05 -7.80 3.04
C MET A 225 45.20 -8.06 2.08
#